data_AF-A0A533WM03-F1
#
_entry.id   AF-A0A533WM03-F1
#
_cell.length_a   1.000
_cell.length_b   1.000
_cell.length_c   1.000
_cell.angle_alpha   90.00
_cell.angle_beta   90.00
_cell.angle_gamma   90.00
#
_symmetry.space_group_name_H-M   'P 1'
#
loop_
_entity.id
_entity.type
_entity.pdbx_description
1 polymer ?
#
loop_
_entity_poly.entity_id
_entity_poly.type
_entity_poly.pdbx_seq_one_letter_code
_entity_poly.pdbx_strand_id
1 'polypeptide(L)'
;MVNCAVCGKELGRYKYKPGEEWGIEGLLCSDCHIEKTKEFMLKKVEAPDICAICGKEITGDSNKPRWQWEMEQGNLLCKSCFEKKDTDYNKKTNFCAVCNGKLSMFYYHPKPAWNIEGNLCRKCWDSKNNNR
;
A
#
# COMPACT_ATOMS: atom_id res chain seq x y z
N MET A 1 4.83 41.65 -10.23
CA MET A 1 6.04 40.85 -9.95
C MET A 1 5.65 39.74 -9.00
N VAL A 2 6.09 38.51 -9.26
CA VAL A 2 5.90 37.38 -8.33
C VAL A 2 7.27 37.07 -7.77
N ASN A 3 7.37 36.97 -6.45
CA ASN A 3 8.64 36.75 -5.77
C ASN A 3 8.68 35.32 -5.20
N CYS A 4 9.89 34.78 -5.06
CA CYS A 4 10.11 33.50 -4.43
C CYS A 4 9.60 33.57 -2.98
N ALA A 5 8.74 32.63 -2.58
CA ALA A 5 8.18 32.57 -1.24
C ALA A 5 9.23 32.34 -0.14
N VAL A 6 10.42 31.84 -0.51
CA VAL A 6 11.52 31.54 0.44
C VAL A 6 12.56 32.65 0.49
N CYS A 7 13.12 33.07 -0.66
CA CYS A 7 14.23 34.03 -0.69
C CYS A 7 13.84 35.44 -1.15
N GLY A 8 12.56 35.67 -1.52
CA GLY A 8 12.07 36.97 -1.97
C GLY A 8 12.56 37.42 -3.36
N LYS A 9 13.46 36.66 -4.01
CA LYS A 9 13.96 36.96 -5.36
C LYS A 9 12.82 37.02 -6.37
N GLU A 10 12.84 38.01 -7.26
CA GLU A 10 11.87 38.09 -8.35
C GLU A 10 11.95 36.83 -9.23
N LEU A 11 10.79 36.22 -9.48
CA LEU A 11 10.67 35.03 -10.30
C LEU A 11 10.58 35.42 -11.77
N GLY A 12 11.50 34.86 -12.56
CA GLY A 12 11.45 34.92 -14.02
C GLY A 12 10.49 33.88 -14.62
N ARG A 13 10.83 33.40 -15.82
CA ARG A 13 10.03 32.40 -16.54
C ARG A 13 9.90 31.08 -15.76
N TYR A 14 10.97 30.62 -15.12
CA TYR A 14 11.01 29.36 -14.39
C TYR A 14 10.63 29.57 -12.93
N LYS A 15 9.54 28.91 -12.52
CA LYS A 15 8.97 28.99 -11.17
C LYS A 15 8.34 27.64 -10.84
N TYR A 16 8.50 27.19 -9.61
CA TYR A 16 8.12 25.86 -9.18
C TYR A 16 7.10 25.94 -8.06
N LYS A 17 6.09 25.07 -8.10
CA LYS A 17 5.15 24.90 -7.01
C LYS A 17 5.81 23.99 -5.97
N PRO A 18 5.85 24.37 -4.67
CA PRO A 18 6.31 23.47 -3.62
C PRO A 18 5.40 22.25 -3.50
N GLY A 19 5.93 21.16 -2.91
CA GLY A 19 5.12 20.01 -2.50
C GLY A 19 4.03 20.44 -1.52
N GLU A 20 2.84 19.84 -1.61
CA GLU A 20 1.70 20.21 -0.76
C GLU A 20 2.01 19.97 0.73
N GLU A 21 2.82 18.96 1.02
CA GLU A 21 3.24 18.62 2.37
C GLU A 21 4.28 19.59 2.97
N TRP A 22 4.78 20.55 2.19
CA TRP A 22 5.84 21.46 2.65
C TRP A 22 5.32 22.65 3.45
N GLY A 23 4.02 22.95 3.37
CA GLY A 23 3.41 24.09 4.07
C GLY A 23 3.92 25.46 3.60
N ILE A 24 4.43 25.55 2.36
CA ILE A 24 4.92 26.80 1.77
C ILE A 24 3.86 27.32 0.79
N GLU A 25 3.31 28.49 1.07
CA GLU A 25 2.39 29.18 0.17
C GLU A 25 3.15 30.03 -0.85
N GLY A 26 2.80 29.90 -2.13
CA GLY A 26 3.40 30.67 -3.22
C GLY A 26 4.30 29.84 -4.15
N LEU A 27 5.20 30.51 -4.86
CA LEU A 27 6.08 29.90 -5.86
C LEU A 27 7.54 30.04 -5.47
N LEU A 28 8.35 29.07 -5.88
CA LEU A 28 9.78 29.01 -5.59
C LEU A 28 10.63 29.24 -6.85
N CYS A 29 11.81 29.83 -6.68
CA CYS A 29 12.87 29.77 -7.68
C CYS A 29 13.48 28.35 -7.71
N SER A 30 14.24 28.04 -8.76
CA SER A 30 14.87 26.73 -8.93
C SER A 30 15.74 26.34 -7.72
N ASP A 31 16.57 27.25 -7.24
CA ASP A 31 17.52 26.98 -6.14
C ASP A 31 16.78 26.63 -4.85
N CYS A 32 15.82 27.47 -4.44
CA CYS A 32 15.00 27.21 -3.25
C CYS A 32 14.16 25.93 -3.39
N HIS A 33 13.65 25.62 -4.58
CA HIS A 33 12.92 24.38 -4.80
C HIS A 33 13.81 23.14 -4.62
N ILE A 34 15.05 23.17 -5.15
CA ILE A 34 16.01 22.08 -5.00
C ILE A 34 16.44 21.92 -3.54
N GLU A 35 16.76 23.01 -2.85
CA GLU A 35 17.14 22.98 -1.43
C GLU A 35 16.00 22.43 -0.57
N LYS A 36 14.78 22.93 -0.75
CA LYS A 36 13.61 22.41 -0.03
C LYS A 36 13.33 20.95 -0.34
N THR A 37 13.47 20.52 -1.60
CA THR A 37 13.37 19.10 -1.95
C THR A 37 14.36 18.26 -1.12
N LYS A 38 15.63 18.67 -1.03
CA LYS A 38 16.64 17.94 -0.25
C LYS A 38 16.29 17.91 1.24
N GLU A 39 15.93 19.05 1.82
CA GLU A 39 15.54 19.14 3.24
C GLU A 39 14.37 18.20 3.57
N PHE A 40 13.31 18.21 2.75
CA PHE A 40 12.14 17.37 2.98
C PHE A 40 12.42 15.89 2.74
N MET A 41 13.28 15.55 1.78
CA MET A 41 13.71 14.16 1.58
C MET A 41 14.55 13.67 2.77
N LEU A 42 15.46 14.48 3.30
CA LEU A 42 16.25 14.13 4.50
C LEU A 42 15.36 13.96 5.73
N LYS A 43 14.40 14.86 5.97
CA LYS A 43 13.42 14.71 7.05
C LYS A 43 12.56 13.44 6.92
N LYS A 44 12.20 13.05 5.68
CA LYS A 44 11.51 11.79 5.42
C LYS A 44 12.37 10.57 5.75
N VAL A 45 13.69 10.64 5.55
CA VAL A 45 14.63 9.57 5.93
C VAL A 45 14.76 9.48 7.46
N GLU A 46 14.62 10.58 8.19
CA GLU A 46 14.63 10.59 9.66
C GLU A 46 13.33 10.06 10.29
N ALA A 47 12.20 10.12 9.56
CA ALA A 47 10.95 9.54 10.02
C ALA A 47 11.00 8.01 9.92
N PRO A 48 10.68 7.29 11.00
CA PRO A 48 10.69 5.83 10.96
C PRO A 48 9.60 5.30 10.02
N ASP A 49 9.96 4.29 9.21
CA ASP A 49 8.97 3.54 8.43
C ASP A 49 8.01 2.82 9.39
N ILE A 50 6.72 3.07 9.26
CA ILE A 50 5.68 2.44 10.09
C ILE A 50 4.97 1.33 9.32
N CYS A 51 4.85 0.16 9.93
CA CYS A 51 4.13 -0.97 9.35
C CYS A 51 2.62 -0.67 9.28
N ALA A 52 2.04 -0.69 8.08
CA ALA A 52 0.63 -0.41 7.85
C ALA A 52 -0.34 -1.43 8.49
N ILE A 53 0.13 -2.62 8.87
CA ILE A 53 -0.71 -3.66 9.48
C ILE A 53 -0.65 -3.61 11.02
N CYS A 54 0.54 -3.47 11.60
CA CYS A 54 0.71 -3.56 13.06
C CYS A 54 1.04 -2.23 13.74
N GLY A 55 1.26 -1.16 12.98
CA GLY A 55 1.57 0.18 13.49
C GLY A 55 2.93 0.32 14.15
N LYS A 56 3.77 -0.72 14.12
CA LYS A 56 5.11 -0.69 14.70
C LYS A 56 6.12 -0.13 13.70
N GLU A 57 7.11 0.57 14.23
CA GLU A 57 8.31 0.94 13.49
C GLU A 57 9.00 -0.29 12.89
N ILE A 58 9.40 -0.17 11.63
CA ILE A 58 10.11 -1.20 10.87
C ILE A 58 11.59 -1.01 11.14
N THR A 59 12.13 -1.83 12.04
CA THR A 59 13.57 -1.91 12.27
C THR A 59 14.20 -2.83 11.23
N GLY A 60 14.65 -2.27 10.09
CA GLY A 60 15.29 -3.01 8.98
C GLY A 60 14.56 -2.84 7.65
N ASP A 61 14.68 -3.84 6.76
CA ASP A 61 14.08 -3.76 5.42
C ASP A 61 12.54 -3.72 5.48
N SER A 62 11.95 -2.74 4.82
CA SER A 62 10.52 -2.63 4.61
C SER A 62 10.07 -3.40 3.38
N ASN A 63 8.87 -3.99 3.44
CA ASN A 63 8.30 -4.76 2.34
C ASN A 63 7.11 -4.03 1.74
N LYS A 64 7.09 -3.90 0.41
CA LYS A 64 5.93 -3.37 -0.31
C LYS A 64 4.84 -4.44 -0.41
N PRO A 65 3.57 -4.12 -0.09
CA PRO A 65 2.45 -5.02 -0.33
C PRO A 65 2.39 -5.49 -1.78
N ARG A 66 1.88 -6.71 -2.00
CA ARG A 66 1.57 -7.15 -3.36
C ARG A 66 0.38 -6.37 -3.90
N TRP A 67 0.37 -6.10 -5.21
CA TRP A 67 -0.71 -5.32 -5.84
C TRP A 67 -2.09 -5.99 -5.68
N GLN A 68 -2.15 -7.33 -5.60
CA GLN A 68 -3.39 -8.08 -5.39
C GLN A 68 -3.99 -7.93 -3.99
N TRP A 69 -3.28 -7.32 -3.05
CA TRP A 69 -3.74 -7.18 -1.66
C TRP A 69 -4.56 -5.93 -1.42
N GLU A 70 -4.78 -5.11 -2.46
CA GLU A 70 -5.62 -3.91 -2.44
C GLU A 70 -5.28 -2.96 -1.28
N MET A 71 -3.99 -2.89 -0.92
CA MET A 71 -3.49 -1.94 0.08
C MET A 71 -3.17 -0.60 -0.58
N GLU A 72 -3.36 0.50 0.16
CA GLU A 72 -3.04 1.85 -0.32
C GLU A 72 -1.56 1.96 -0.75
N GLN A 73 -1.32 2.76 -1.79
CA GLN A 73 0.02 3.00 -2.30
C GLN A 73 0.88 3.71 -1.25
N GLY A 74 2.15 3.31 -1.15
CA GLY A 74 3.06 3.84 -0.14
C GLY A 74 3.03 3.11 1.20
N ASN A 75 2.10 2.18 1.41
CA ASN A 75 2.14 1.30 2.57
C ASN A 75 3.41 0.46 2.60
N LEU A 76 3.99 0.34 3.79
CA LEU A 76 5.15 -0.50 4.07
C LEU A 76 4.78 -1.52 5.14
N LEU A 77 5.34 -2.71 5.03
CA LEU A 77 5.09 -3.82 5.95
C LEU A 77 6.39 -4.31 6.56
N CYS A 78 6.38 -4.55 7.87
CA CYS A 78 7.43 -5.33 8.49
C CYS A 78 7.38 -6.78 7.98
N LYS A 79 8.53 -7.46 8.01
CA LYS A 79 8.71 -8.83 7.50
C LYS A 79 7.62 -9.79 8.00
N SER A 80 7.36 -9.80 9.31
CA SER A 80 6.38 -10.72 9.91
C SER A 80 4.94 -10.47 9.44
N CYS A 81 4.55 -9.20 9.25
CA CYS A 81 3.23 -8.87 8.73
C CYS A 81 3.11 -9.21 7.24
N PHE A 82 4.18 -8.99 6.47
CA PHE A 82 4.23 -9.38 5.07
C PHE A 82 4.08 -10.91 4.92
N GLU A 83 4.92 -11.69 5.60
CA GLU A 83 4.92 -13.16 5.51
C GLU A 83 3.58 -13.77 5.95
N LYS A 84 3.00 -13.23 7.02
CA LYS A 84 1.66 -13.66 7.49
C LYS A 84 0.61 -13.37 6.42
N LYS A 85 0.56 -12.14 5.91
CA LYS A 85 -0.42 -11.75 4.90
C LYS A 85 -0.24 -12.52 3.59
N ASP A 86 1.01 -12.81 3.20
CA ASP A 86 1.32 -13.62 2.03
C ASP A 86 0.87 -15.07 2.19
N THR A 87 1.12 -15.64 3.36
CA THR A 87 0.65 -17.00 3.70
C THR A 87 -0.88 -17.07 3.68
N ASP A 88 -1.55 -16.11 4.31
CA ASP A 88 -3.01 -16.05 4.38
C ASP A 88 -3.63 -15.84 2.99
N TYR A 89 -3.04 -14.96 2.18
CA TYR A 89 -3.45 -14.74 0.80
C TYR A 89 -3.28 -16.02 -0.03
N ASN A 90 -2.10 -16.66 0.04
CA ASN A 90 -1.82 -17.92 -0.67
C ASN A 90 -2.81 -19.03 -0.28
N LYS A 91 -3.16 -19.14 1.02
CA LYS A 91 -4.19 -20.08 1.49
C LYS A 91 -5.55 -19.78 0.86
N LYS A 92 -5.98 -18.52 0.90
CA LYS A 92 -7.28 -18.09 0.33
C LYS A 92 -7.38 -18.30 -1.18
N THR A 93 -6.28 -18.10 -1.92
CA THR A 93 -6.29 -18.19 -3.39
C THR A 93 -6.07 -19.61 -3.92
N ASN A 94 -5.26 -20.42 -3.24
CA ASN A 94 -4.81 -21.71 -3.78
C ASN A 94 -5.45 -22.93 -3.10
N PHE A 95 -6.22 -22.75 -2.02
CA PHE A 95 -6.81 -23.86 -1.27
C PHE A 95 -8.29 -23.65 -1.02
N CYS A 96 -9.02 -24.77 -0.98
CA CYS A 96 -10.45 -24.77 -0.71
C CYS A 96 -10.72 -24.32 0.73
N ALA A 97 -11.57 -23.30 0.91
CA ALA A 97 -11.90 -22.75 2.22
C ALA A 97 -12.58 -23.75 3.18
N VAL A 98 -13.11 -24.86 2.66
CA VAL A 98 -13.80 -25.88 3.47
C VAL A 98 -12.93 -27.10 3.75
N CYS A 99 -12.32 -27.70 2.72
CA CYS A 99 -11.56 -28.94 2.87
C CYS A 99 -10.04 -28.76 2.85
N ASN A 100 -9.56 -27.52 2.67
CA ASN A 100 -8.15 -27.19 2.51
C ASN A 100 -7.43 -27.94 1.37
N GLY A 101 -8.19 -28.56 0.46
CA GLY A 101 -7.64 -29.19 -0.73
C GLY A 101 -7.15 -28.15 -1.73
N LYS A 102 -6.02 -28.41 -2.40
CA LYS A 102 -5.46 -27.51 -3.41
C LYS A 102 -6.48 -27.28 -4.54
N LEU A 103 -6.75 -26.02 -4.85
CA LEU A 103 -7.63 -25.62 -5.94
C LEU A 103 -6.93 -25.84 -7.28
N SER A 104 -7.70 -26.28 -8.27
CA SER A 104 -7.25 -26.32 -9.67
C SER A 104 -7.61 -25.01 -10.37
N MET A 105 -7.37 -24.95 -11.68
CA MET A 105 -7.77 -23.82 -12.52
C MET A 105 -9.27 -23.48 -12.41
N PHE A 106 -10.12 -24.46 -12.06
CA PHE A 106 -11.54 -24.25 -11.81
C PHE A 106 -11.82 -24.28 -10.31
N TYR A 107 -12.21 -23.13 -9.77
CA TYR A 107 -12.71 -22.97 -8.41
C TYR A 107 -14.04 -22.22 -8.44
N TYR A 108 -14.74 -22.24 -7.32
CA TYR A 108 -16.08 -21.67 -7.19
C TYR A 108 -16.11 -20.65 -6.07
N HIS A 109 -16.71 -19.49 -6.34
CA HIS A 109 -17.00 -18.52 -5.29
C HIS A 109 -18.21 -18.99 -4.47
N PRO A 110 -18.13 -18.97 -3.13
CA PRO A 110 -19.28 -19.26 -2.27
C PRO A 110 -20.38 -18.21 -2.46
N LYS A 111 -21.63 -18.61 -2.27
CA LYS A 111 -22.76 -17.67 -2.27
C LYS A 111 -22.63 -16.75 -1.05
N PRO A 112 -23.02 -15.45 -1.14
CA PRO A 112 -22.94 -14.52 -0.01
C PRO A 112 -23.60 -15.05 1.27
N ALA A 113 -24.76 -15.69 1.15
CA ALA A 113 -25.50 -16.27 2.27
C ALA A 113 -24.77 -17.40 3.03
N TRP A 114 -23.69 -17.96 2.46
CA TRP A 114 -22.92 -19.03 3.11
C TRP A 114 -21.89 -18.51 4.11
N ASN A 115 -21.57 -17.21 4.10
CA ASN A 115 -20.57 -16.60 4.99
C ASN A 115 -19.22 -17.36 5.00
N ILE A 116 -18.78 -17.83 3.83
CA ILE A 116 -17.47 -18.49 3.65
C ILE A 116 -16.55 -17.49 2.97
N GLU A 117 -15.40 -17.23 3.58
CA GLU A 117 -14.33 -16.45 2.96
C GLU A 117 -13.37 -17.35 2.19
N GLY A 118 -13.06 -16.99 0.95
CA GLY A 118 -12.18 -17.75 0.05
C GLY A 118 -12.93 -18.55 -1.02
N ASN A 119 -12.22 -19.44 -1.70
CA ASN A 119 -12.75 -20.20 -2.84
C ASN A 119 -13.03 -21.66 -2.49
N LEU A 120 -13.95 -22.29 -3.22
CA LEU A 120 -14.34 -23.69 -3.01
C LEU A 120 -13.87 -24.56 -4.18
N CYS A 121 -13.46 -25.79 -3.87
CA CYS A 121 -13.34 -26.83 -4.90
C CYS A 121 -14.73 -27.32 -5.33
N ARG A 122 -14.82 -27.97 -6.49
CA ARG A 122 -16.09 -28.48 -7.03
C ARG A 122 -16.88 -29.29 -6.01
N LYS A 123 -16.22 -30.26 -5.34
CA LYS A 123 -16.86 -31.16 -4.37
C LYS A 123 -17.52 -30.40 -3.21
N CYS A 124 -16.82 -29.41 -2.65
CA CYS A 124 -17.35 -28.61 -1.54
C CYS A 124 -18.48 -27.68 -1.98
N TRP A 125 -18.38 -27.11 -3.18
CA TRP A 125 -19.46 -26.31 -3.75
C TRP A 125 -20.73 -27.14 -3.97
N ASP A 126 -20.60 -28.32 -4.60
CA ASP A 126 -21.74 -29.21 -4.90
C ASP A 126 -22.40 -29.67 -3.59
N SER A 127 -21.60 -30.05 -2.59
CA SER A 127 -22.10 -30.45 -1.27
C SER A 127 -22.91 -29.34 -0.59
N LYS A 128 -22.43 -28.09 -0.63
CA LYS A 128 -23.15 -26.95 -0.06
C LYS A 128 -24.43 -26.62 -0.84
N ASN A 129 -24.47 -26.87 -2.14
CA ASN A 129 -25.65 -26.62 -2.96
C ASN A 129 -26.72 -27.72 -2.82
N ASN A 130 -26.30 -28.96 -2.60
CA ASN A 130 -27.19 -30.11 -2.47
C ASN A 130 -27.80 -30.25 -1.07
N ASN A 131 -27.20 -29.64 -0.04
CA ASN A 131 -27.77 -29.57 1.32
C ASN A 131 -28.86 -28.48 1.45
N ARG A 132 -29.77 -28.39 0.48
CA ARG A 132 -30.99 -27.57 0.59
C ARG A 132 -31.99 -28.18 1.55
#